data_AF-A0AAD9JKJ5-F1
#
_entry.id   AF-A0AAD9JKJ5-F1
#
_cell.length_a   1.000
_cell.length_b   1.000
_cell.length_c   1.000
_cell.angle_alpha   90.00
_cell.angle_beta   90.00
_cell.angle_gamma   90.00
#
_symmetry.space_group_name_H-M   'P 1'
#
loop_
_entity.id
_entity.type
_entity.pdbx_description
1 polymer ?
#
loop_
_entity_poly.entity_id
_entity_poly.type
_entity_poly.pdbx_seq_one_letter_code
_entity_poly.pdbx_strand_id
1 'polypeptide(L)'
;MLRSKVAFRIRQKHNRQGTSKPTKLNPAKLSTISHRESFGQEMDSALAQWEEKENSTPDDKWAALQQVVYHTAKTYIGKPHRKHQDWFDPNAQELQTLMSRRDQAHQRVLQTRSTRSTTAAYKDACRLLQKRTRRNLSSFHSRQDLRQDPPQQTIYPHNTRGSSGDTMWLQRKPEHRRYDILSPTTTRKVH
;
A
#
# COMPACT_ATOMS: atom_id res chain seq x y z
N MET A 1 -41.58 -26.97 -30.02
CA MET A 1 -41.43 -25.87 -29.03
C MET A 1 -40.12 -25.14 -29.37
N LEU A 2 -40.20 -23.95 -29.96
CA LEU A 2 -39.02 -23.21 -30.45
C LEU A 2 -38.44 -22.38 -29.30
N ARG A 3 -37.20 -22.64 -28.87
CA ARG A 3 -36.49 -21.85 -27.86
C ARG A 3 -35.46 -20.95 -28.53
N SER A 4 -35.66 -19.62 -28.46
CA SER A 4 -34.65 -18.65 -28.86
C SER A 4 -33.69 -18.37 -27.70
N LYS A 5 -32.40 -18.22 -28.00
CA LYS A 5 -31.36 -17.87 -27.03
C LYS A 5 -30.82 -16.50 -27.40
N VAL A 6 -31.11 -15.50 -26.58
CA VAL A 6 -30.62 -14.13 -26.77
C VAL A 6 -29.63 -13.80 -25.65
N ALA A 7 -28.45 -13.30 -26.03
CA ALA A 7 -27.40 -12.92 -25.10
C ALA A 7 -27.48 -11.40 -24.81
N PHE A 8 -28.11 -11.02 -23.70
CA PHE A 8 -28.07 -9.65 -23.22
C PHE A 8 -26.91 -9.46 -22.24
N ARG A 9 -26.06 -8.46 -22.49
CA ARG A 9 -25.02 -8.02 -21.55
C ARG A 9 -25.53 -6.79 -20.80
N ILE A 10 -25.91 -6.99 -19.54
CA ILE A 10 -26.19 -5.88 -18.63
C ILE A 10 -24.86 -5.18 -18.36
N ARG A 11 -24.72 -3.92 -18.80
CA ARG A 11 -23.53 -3.12 -18.51
C ARG A 11 -23.44 -2.93 -16.99
N GLN A 12 -22.30 -3.30 -16.40
CA GLN A 12 -22.05 -3.01 -14.99
C GLN A 12 -22.08 -1.49 -14.79
N LYS A 13 -22.87 -1.04 -13.81
CA LYS A 13 -22.91 0.37 -13.41
C LYS A 13 -21.54 0.74 -12.86
N HIS A 14 -20.79 1.55 -13.60
CA HIS A 14 -19.54 2.12 -13.09
C HIS A 14 -19.88 3.07 -11.93
N ASN A 15 -19.38 2.79 -10.72
CA ASN A 15 -19.53 3.71 -9.62
C ASN A 15 -18.83 5.02 -9.98
N ARG A 16 -19.58 6.12 -10.02
CA ARG A 16 -18.98 7.45 -10.14
C ARG A 16 -18.07 7.63 -8.93
N GLN A 17 -16.81 7.96 -9.17
CA GLN A 17 -15.92 8.35 -8.08
C GLN A 17 -16.60 9.49 -7.34
N GLY A 18 -16.82 9.32 -6.04
CA GLY A 18 -17.36 10.39 -5.20
C GLY A 18 -16.44 11.61 -5.23
N THR A 19 -16.93 12.74 -4.73
CA THR A 19 -16.08 13.93 -4.58
C THR A 19 -14.83 13.57 -3.80
N SER A 20 -13.66 13.97 -4.32
CA SER A 20 -12.40 13.70 -3.64
C SER A 20 -12.41 14.39 -2.29
N LYS A 21 -12.07 13.64 -1.25
CA LYS A 21 -11.88 14.21 0.09
C LYS A 21 -10.77 15.27 0.06
N PRO A 22 -10.85 16.31 0.92
CA PRO A 22 -9.77 17.27 1.09
C PRO A 22 -8.45 16.54 1.39
N THR A 23 -7.36 17.09 0.87
CA THR A 23 -6.05 16.49 1.07
C THR A 23 -5.57 16.75 2.49
N LYS A 24 -5.07 15.71 3.17
CA LYS A 24 -4.43 15.85 4.49
C LYS A 24 -3.22 16.78 4.38
N LEU A 25 -3.17 17.79 5.24
CA LEU A 25 -2.05 18.73 5.37
C LEU A 25 -0.97 18.18 6.31
N ASN A 26 0.26 18.69 6.21
CA ASN A 26 1.40 18.25 7.02
C ASN A 26 1.66 19.15 8.25
N PRO A 27 1.05 18.90 9.42
CA PRO A 27 1.25 19.77 10.58
C PRO A 27 2.70 19.80 11.09
N ALA A 28 3.52 18.81 10.74
CA ALA A 28 4.91 18.74 11.19
C ALA A 28 5.76 19.93 10.71
N LYS A 29 5.43 20.56 9.57
CA LYS A 29 6.14 21.76 9.11
C LYS A 29 5.97 22.95 10.08
N LEU A 30 4.83 23.04 10.76
CA LEU A 30 4.53 24.09 11.72
C LEU A 30 5.26 23.91 13.06
N SER A 31 6.03 22.83 13.24
CA SER A 31 6.82 22.64 14.45
C SER A 31 7.98 23.64 14.56
N THR A 32 8.41 24.26 13.45
CA THR A 32 9.50 25.24 13.42
C THR A 32 8.94 26.64 13.53
N ILE A 33 9.49 27.48 14.43
CA ILE A 33 9.00 28.83 14.69
C ILE A 33 9.03 29.70 13.43
N SER A 34 10.15 29.69 12.69
CA SER A 34 10.27 30.42 11.41
C SER A 34 9.17 30.03 10.41
N HIS A 35 8.82 28.75 10.31
CA HIS A 35 7.72 28.31 9.44
C HIS A 35 6.35 28.80 9.90
N ARG A 36 6.14 28.99 11.21
CA ARG A 36 4.88 29.55 11.73
C ARG A 36 4.76 31.03 11.42
N GLU A 37 5.85 31.78 11.54
CA GLU A 37 5.88 33.22 11.26
C GLU A 37 5.64 33.52 9.79
N SER A 38 6.37 32.86 8.88
CA SER A 38 6.14 33.04 7.45
C SER A 38 4.75 32.56 7.01
N PHE A 39 4.23 31.48 7.62
CA PHE A 39 2.86 31.04 7.37
C PHE A 39 1.83 32.06 7.83
N GLY A 40 2.06 32.72 8.97
CA GLY A 40 1.22 33.81 9.46
C GLY A 40 1.17 34.97 8.48
N GLN A 41 2.34 35.43 8.03
CA GLN A 41 2.45 36.53 7.03
C GLN A 41 1.73 36.20 5.72
N GLU A 42 1.86 34.96 5.24
CA GLU A 42 1.17 34.49 4.04
C GLU A 42 -0.35 34.46 4.24
N MET A 43 -0.80 34.03 5.43
CA MET A 43 -2.23 33.99 5.77
C MET A 43 -2.80 35.41 5.88
N ASP A 44 -2.10 36.32 6.55
CA ASP A 44 -2.51 37.72 6.69
C ASP A 44 -2.64 38.39 5.32
N SER A 45 -1.67 38.14 4.43
CA SER A 45 -1.69 38.65 3.05
C SER A 45 -2.86 38.08 2.25
N ALA A 46 -3.13 36.78 2.38
CA ALA A 46 -4.24 36.13 1.70
C ALA A 46 -5.62 36.57 2.22
N LEU A 47 -5.73 36.85 3.52
CA LEU A 47 -6.94 37.39 4.14
C LEU A 47 -7.14 38.87 3.78
N ALA A 48 -6.07 39.65 3.62
CA ALA A 48 -6.17 41.03 3.13
C ALA A 48 -6.63 41.11 1.67
N GLN A 49 -6.24 40.13 0.85
CA GLN A 49 -6.72 39.99 -0.54
C GLN A 49 -8.17 39.46 -0.61
N TRP A 50 -8.67 38.83 0.46
CA TRP A 50 -10.00 38.25 0.48
C TRP A 50 -11.06 39.35 0.68
N GLU A 51 -11.85 39.58 -0.37
CA GLU A 51 -13.00 40.48 -0.31
C GLU A 51 -14.29 39.70 -0.04
N GLU A 52 -15.09 40.23 0.87
CA GLU A 52 -16.40 39.67 1.19
C GLU A 52 -17.40 39.95 0.06
N LYS A 53 -18.03 38.90 -0.48
CA LYS A 53 -19.12 39.08 -1.45
C LYS A 53 -20.37 39.62 -0.75
N GLU A 54 -20.73 40.85 -1.08
CA GLU A 54 -21.76 41.68 -0.42
C GLU A 54 -23.18 41.06 -0.38
N ASN A 55 -23.48 40.03 -1.20
CA ASN A 55 -24.81 39.41 -1.31
C ASN A 55 -24.84 37.90 -0.99
N SER A 56 -23.93 37.41 -0.16
CA SER A 56 -23.80 35.97 0.15
C SER A 56 -24.48 35.61 1.46
N THR A 57 -25.03 34.39 1.57
CA THR A 57 -25.53 33.91 2.87
C THR A 57 -24.36 33.77 3.87
N PRO A 58 -24.60 33.85 5.19
CA PRO A 58 -23.55 33.64 6.19
C PRO A 58 -22.80 32.31 6.01
N ASP A 59 -23.50 31.26 5.62
CA ASP A 59 -22.92 29.94 5.36
C ASP A 59 -21.98 29.96 4.14
N ASP A 60 -22.35 30.68 3.09
CA ASP A 60 -21.51 30.84 1.89
C ASP A 60 -20.25 31.66 2.20
N LYS A 61 -20.36 32.69 3.04
CA LYS A 61 -19.23 33.51 3.50
C LYS A 61 -18.26 32.69 4.33
N TRP A 62 -18.78 31.90 5.27
CA TRP A 62 -17.97 31.00 6.08
C TRP A 62 -17.28 29.93 5.23
N ALA A 63 -18.00 29.32 4.28
CA ALA A 63 -17.43 28.36 3.35
C ALA A 63 -16.30 29.00 2.51
N ALA A 64 -16.50 30.22 2.01
CA ALA A 64 -15.47 30.94 1.25
C ALA A 64 -14.21 31.21 2.08
N LEU A 65 -14.37 31.68 3.33
CA LEU A 65 -13.27 31.90 4.26
C LEU A 65 -12.50 30.61 4.54
N GLN A 66 -13.21 29.51 4.81
CA GLN A 66 -12.60 28.19 4.99
C GLN A 66 -11.80 27.74 3.77
N GLN A 67 -12.28 28.02 2.55
CA GLN A 67 -11.55 27.70 1.32
C GLN A 67 -10.26 28.51 1.18
N VAL A 68 -10.28 29.80 1.50
CA VAL A 68 -9.07 30.64 1.48
C VAL A 68 -8.03 30.11 2.47
N VAL A 69 -8.43 29.91 3.73
CA VAL A 69 -7.56 29.38 4.79
C VAL A 69 -7.00 28.01 4.42
N TYR A 70 -7.84 27.14 3.85
CA TYR A 70 -7.38 25.81 3.42
C TYR A 70 -6.43 25.88 2.22
N HIS A 71 -6.68 26.75 1.24
CA HIS A 71 -5.85 26.88 0.05
C HIS A 71 -4.45 27.41 0.39
N THR A 72 -4.37 28.46 1.21
CA THR A 72 -3.11 29.03 1.69
C THR A 72 -2.31 28.01 2.51
N ALA A 73 -2.98 27.33 3.45
CA ALA A 73 -2.37 26.25 4.22
C ALA A 73 -1.89 25.10 3.32
N LYS A 74 -2.65 24.75 2.28
CA LYS A 74 -2.25 23.74 1.31
C LYS A 74 -1.04 24.17 0.47
N THR A 75 -0.95 25.43 0.07
CA THR A 75 0.19 25.96 -0.70
C THR A 75 1.46 26.03 0.14
N TYR A 76 1.38 26.53 1.36
CA TYR A 76 2.54 26.67 2.25
C TYR A 76 2.97 25.34 2.90
N ILE A 77 2.03 24.69 3.61
CA ILE A 77 2.30 23.48 4.40
C ILE A 77 2.41 22.26 3.48
N GLY A 78 1.52 22.14 2.50
CA GLY A 78 1.52 21.01 1.57
C GLY A 78 1.12 19.67 2.21
N LYS A 79 1.34 18.60 1.45
CA LYS A 79 0.96 17.23 1.83
C LYS A 79 2.04 16.59 2.72
N PRO A 80 1.67 15.73 3.68
CA PRO A 80 2.64 14.98 4.46
C PRO A 80 3.41 14.06 3.53
N HIS A 81 4.74 14.10 3.66
CA HIS A 81 5.61 13.20 2.94
C HIS A 81 5.42 11.78 3.49
N ARG A 82 5.24 10.80 2.60
CA ARG A 82 5.13 9.39 2.99
C ARG A 82 6.52 8.93 3.44
N LYS A 83 6.71 8.75 4.75
CA LYS A 83 7.98 8.27 5.34
C LYS A 83 8.14 6.76 5.32
N HIS A 84 7.08 6.02 4.99
CA HIS A 84 7.16 4.57 4.88
C HIS A 84 7.83 4.24 3.56
N GLN A 85 9.06 3.71 3.64
CA GLN A 85 9.66 2.97 2.54
C GLN A 85 8.68 1.87 2.16
N ASP A 86 8.21 1.91 0.91
CA ASP A 86 7.43 0.81 0.40
C ASP A 86 8.36 -0.42 0.37
N TRP A 87 7.82 -1.62 0.50
CA TRP A 87 8.62 -2.86 0.42
C TRP A 87 9.37 -2.99 -0.93
N PHE A 88 9.08 -2.09 -1.88
CA PHE A 88 9.69 -1.93 -3.19
C PHE A 88 10.93 -1.00 -3.24
N ASP A 89 11.13 -0.12 -2.25
CA ASP A 89 12.15 0.95 -2.31
C ASP A 89 13.62 0.53 -2.08
N PRO A 90 13.96 -0.48 -1.24
CA PRO A 90 15.36 -0.74 -0.88
C PRO A 90 16.28 -1.10 -2.05
N ASN A 91 15.70 -1.50 -3.19
CA ASN A 91 16.43 -1.98 -4.37
C ASN A 91 15.87 -1.40 -5.67
N ALA A 92 15.37 -0.16 -5.62
CA ALA A 92 14.71 0.49 -6.76
C ALA A 92 15.55 0.43 -8.05
N GLN A 93 16.87 0.61 -7.96
CA GLN A 93 17.79 0.55 -9.11
C GLN A 93 17.92 -0.86 -9.72
N GLU A 94 18.08 -1.89 -8.89
CA GLU A 94 18.14 -3.28 -9.36
C GLU A 94 16.81 -3.69 -10.00
N LEU A 95 15.70 -3.26 -9.40
CA LEU A 95 14.38 -3.54 -9.90
C LEU A 95 14.09 -2.83 -11.22
N GLN A 96 14.49 -1.56 -11.34
CA GLN A 96 14.41 -0.79 -12.58
C GLN A 96 15.24 -1.43 -13.69
N THR A 97 16.41 -1.97 -13.35
CA THR A 97 17.25 -2.73 -14.30
C THR A 97 16.55 -4.01 -14.77
N LEU A 98 15.93 -4.77 -13.87
CA LEU A 98 15.17 -5.97 -14.21
C LEU A 98 13.91 -5.65 -15.05
N MET A 99 13.22 -4.55 -14.74
CA MET A 99 12.09 -4.06 -15.53
C MET A 99 12.54 -3.65 -16.93
N SER A 100 13.62 -2.87 -17.05
CA SER A 100 14.20 -2.49 -18.34
C SER A 100 14.58 -3.72 -19.17
N ARG A 101 15.20 -4.73 -18.56
CA ARG A 101 15.53 -6.00 -19.22
C ARG A 101 14.30 -6.74 -19.73
N ARG A 102 13.23 -6.81 -18.92
CA ARG A 102 11.94 -7.39 -19.33
C ARG A 102 11.36 -6.63 -20.52
N ASP A 103 11.35 -5.30 -20.45
CA ASP A 103 10.73 -4.45 -21.46
C ASP A 103 11.49 -4.52 -22.79
N GLN A 104 12.82 -4.53 -22.77
CA GLN A 104 13.65 -4.78 -23.94
C GLN A 104 13.41 -6.17 -24.55
N ALA A 105 13.30 -7.21 -23.72
CA ALA A 105 13.02 -8.56 -24.20
C ALA A 105 11.61 -8.66 -24.82
N HIS A 106 10.63 -8.00 -24.22
CA HIS A 106 9.27 -7.91 -24.76
C HIS A 106 9.26 -7.18 -26.11
N GLN A 107 9.98 -6.05 -26.19
CA GLN A 107 10.10 -5.27 -27.42
C GLN A 107 10.71 -6.10 -28.56
N ARG A 108 11.73 -6.93 -28.27
CA ARG A 108 12.30 -7.87 -29.25
C ARG A 108 11.29 -8.91 -29.71
N VAL A 109 10.46 -9.44 -28.81
CA VAL A 109 9.38 -10.38 -29.16
C VAL A 109 8.33 -9.73 -30.06
N LEU A 110 8.05 -8.44 -29.88
CA LEU A 110 7.09 -7.69 -30.69
C LEU A 110 7.67 -7.28 -32.07
N GLN A 111 8.94 -6.88 -32.11
CA GLN A 111 9.59 -6.37 -33.33
C GLN A 111 10.05 -7.47 -34.29
N THR A 112 10.38 -8.65 -33.76
CA THR A 112 10.85 -9.79 -34.56
C THR A 112 9.79 -10.89 -34.61
N ARG A 113 9.87 -11.79 -35.60
CA ARG A 113 9.04 -13.00 -35.60
C ARG A 113 9.35 -13.77 -34.31
N SER A 114 8.34 -13.94 -33.46
CA SER A 114 8.49 -14.62 -32.17
C SER A 114 9.12 -16.01 -32.36
N THR A 115 10.35 -16.16 -31.86
CA THR A 115 11.08 -17.43 -31.85
C THR A 115 11.03 -18.02 -30.45
N ARG A 116 11.28 -19.33 -30.37
CA ARG A 116 11.38 -20.02 -29.07
C ARG A 116 12.43 -19.37 -28.15
N SER A 117 13.53 -18.88 -28.72
CA SER A 117 14.61 -18.21 -28.01
C SER A 117 14.19 -16.83 -27.48
N THR A 118 13.59 -15.96 -28.30
CA THR A 118 13.15 -14.63 -27.86
C THR A 118 12.04 -14.72 -26.81
N THR A 119 11.12 -15.68 -26.98
CA THR A 119 10.07 -15.96 -25.98
C THR A 119 10.65 -16.49 -24.66
N ALA A 120 11.66 -17.38 -24.71
CA ALA A 120 12.32 -17.89 -23.52
C ALA A 120 13.04 -16.76 -22.76
N ALA A 121 13.78 -15.91 -23.46
CA ALA A 121 14.47 -14.76 -22.87
C ALA A 121 13.50 -13.78 -22.18
N TYR A 122 12.33 -13.51 -22.77
CA TYR A 122 11.29 -12.71 -22.13
C TYR A 122 10.71 -13.38 -20.87
N LYS A 123 10.38 -14.68 -20.95
CA LYS A 123 9.89 -15.45 -19.79
C LYS A 123 10.91 -15.48 -18.65
N ASP A 124 12.19 -15.60 -18.97
CA ASP A 124 13.26 -15.56 -17.97
C ASP A 124 13.40 -14.17 -17.32
N ALA A 125 13.31 -13.09 -18.10
CA ALA A 125 13.32 -11.74 -17.55
C ALA A 125 12.11 -11.50 -16.61
N CYS A 126 10.92 -11.99 -16.97
CA CYS A 126 9.74 -11.98 -16.10
C CYS A 126 9.96 -12.79 -14.81
N ARG A 127 10.52 -13.99 -14.91
CA ARG A 127 10.80 -14.85 -13.76
C ARG A 127 11.79 -14.20 -12.79
N LEU A 128 12.84 -13.57 -13.31
CA LEU A 128 13.84 -12.88 -12.49
C LEU A 128 13.23 -11.68 -11.76
N LEU A 129 12.45 -10.86 -12.46
CA LEU A 129 11.72 -9.74 -11.86
C LEU A 129 10.79 -10.21 -10.73
N GLN A 130 9.99 -11.25 -10.99
CA GLN A 130 9.07 -11.82 -9.99
C GLN A 130 9.81 -12.42 -8.79
N LYS A 131 10.92 -13.12 -9.00
CA LYS A 131 11.72 -13.67 -7.91
C LYS A 131 12.26 -12.56 -7.02
N ARG A 132 12.66 -11.43 -7.61
CA ARG A 132 13.19 -10.30 -6.85
C ARG A 132 12.13 -9.59 -6.04
N THR A 133 10.96 -9.31 -6.62
CA THR A 133 9.85 -8.67 -5.90
C THR A 133 9.32 -9.55 -4.78
N ARG A 134 9.22 -10.87 -4.99
CA ARG A 134 8.83 -11.82 -3.92
C ARG A 134 9.82 -11.80 -2.75
N ARG A 135 11.13 -11.78 -3.01
CA ARG A 135 12.15 -11.67 -1.96
C ARG A 135 12.04 -10.37 -1.16
N ASN A 136 11.83 -9.25 -1.86
CA ASN A 136 11.60 -7.95 -1.21
C ASN A 136 10.40 -8.02 -0.26
N LEU A 137 9.28 -8.57 -0.72
CA LEU A 137 8.08 -8.75 0.10
C LEU A 137 8.32 -9.67 1.29
N SER A 138 8.96 -10.83 1.07
CA SER A 138 9.32 -11.75 2.17
C SER A 138 10.20 -11.07 3.21
N SER A 139 11.23 -10.32 2.78
CA SER A 139 12.11 -9.60 3.70
C SER A 139 11.39 -8.50 4.49
N PHE A 140 10.37 -7.89 3.89
CA PHE A 140 9.55 -6.88 4.54
C PHE A 140 8.67 -7.50 5.63
N HIS A 141 7.98 -8.60 5.34
CA HIS A 141 7.18 -9.31 6.35
C HIS A 141 8.04 -9.77 7.53
N SER A 142 9.22 -10.36 7.28
CA SER A 142 10.13 -10.75 8.36
C SER A 142 10.56 -9.58 9.25
N ARG A 143 10.71 -8.37 8.71
CA ARG A 143 11.01 -7.16 9.49
C ARG A 143 9.82 -6.63 10.28
N GLN A 144 8.59 -6.87 9.80
CA GLN A 144 7.38 -6.49 10.53
C GLN A 144 7.10 -7.42 11.69
N ASP A 145 7.34 -8.72 11.52
CA ASP A 145 7.14 -9.72 12.57
C ASP A 145 8.05 -9.42 13.78
N LEU A 146 9.34 -9.10 13.55
CA LEU A 146 10.30 -8.68 14.59
C LEU A 146 9.92 -7.39 15.34
N ARG A 147 9.03 -6.55 14.78
CA ARG A 147 8.54 -5.33 15.47
C ARG A 147 7.32 -5.59 16.35
N GLN A 148 6.66 -6.75 16.20
CA GLN A 148 5.43 -7.08 16.93
C GLN A 148 5.63 -8.06 18.10
N ASP A 149 6.82 -8.59 18.32
CA ASP A 149 7.12 -9.43 19.49
C ASP A 149 7.52 -8.56 20.69
N PRO A 150 6.65 -8.34 21.70
CA PRO A 150 7.12 -7.82 22.98
C PRO A 150 8.01 -8.88 23.65
N PRO A 151 9.13 -8.50 24.29
CA PRO A 151 9.87 -9.44 25.11
C PRO A 151 8.96 -9.95 26.22
N GLN A 152 8.66 -11.25 26.22
CA GLN A 152 8.02 -11.91 27.35
C GLN A 152 9.00 -11.82 28.52
N GLN A 153 8.90 -10.77 29.35
CA GLN A 153 9.47 -10.78 30.68
C GLN A 153 8.68 -11.82 31.46
N THR A 154 9.21 -13.04 31.56
CA THR A 154 8.65 -14.09 32.40
C THR A 154 8.96 -13.74 33.86
N ILE A 155 8.17 -12.81 34.41
CA ILE A 155 8.09 -12.59 35.85
C ILE A 155 7.07 -13.61 36.36
N TYR A 156 7.50 -14.84 36.65
CA TYR A 156 6.77 -15.68 37.58
C TYR A 156 7.74 -16.26 38.60
N PRO A 157 7.63 -15.89 39.88
CA PRO A 157 8.36 -16.56 40.94
C PRO A 157 7.83 -17.99 41.07
N HIS A 158 8.75 -18.95 41.15
CA HIS A 158 8.43 -20.30 41.57
C HIS A 158 8.01 -20.22 43.03
N ASN A 159 6.77 -20.56 43.35
CA ASN A 159 6.36 -20.71 44.74
C ASN A 159 5.93 -22.14 45.01
N THR A 160 6.68 -22.77 45.90
CA THR A 160 6.47 -24.10 46.43
C THR A 160 5.25 -24.14 47.37
N ARG A 161 4.44 -25.19 47.17
CA ARG A 161 3.68 -25.94 48.18
C ARG A 161 2.30 -25.40 48.60
N GLY A 162 1.28 -26.25 48.36
CA GLY A 162 0.13 -26.37 49.27
C GLY A 162 -1.25 -26.43 48.62
N SER A 163 -1.74 -27.66 48.45
CA SER A 163 -3.12 -28.07 48.75
C SER A 163 -4.30 -27.48 47.97
N SER A 164 -4.94 -28.37 47.20
CA SER A 164 -6.39 -28.51 47.01
C SER A 164 -7.16 -27.40 46.28
N GLY A 165 -7.82 -27.80 45.18
CA GLY A 165 -8.93 -27.04 44.59
C GLY A 165 -8.79 -26.87 43.08
N ASP A 166 -9.53 -27.69 42.35
CA ASP A 166 -9.86 -27.61 40.93
C ASP A 166 -9.71 -26.22 40.28
N THR A 167 -8.86 -26.15 39.25
CA THR A 167 -9.09 -25.23 38.13
C THR A 167 -8.75 -25.95 36.83
N MET A 168 -9.81 -26.24 36.07
CA MET A 168 -9.75 -26.71 34.69
C MET A 168 -8.92 -25.75 33.84
N TRP A 169 -7.73 -26.18 33.41
CA TRP A 169 -7.06 -25.61 32.26
C TRP A 169 -7.17 -26.60 31.11
N LEU A 170 -8.20 -26.43 30.26
CA LEU A 170 -8.23 -27.06 28.95
C LEU A 170 -7.03 -26.52 28.15
N GLN A 171 -6.02 -27.38 28.02
CA GLN A 171 -4.86 -27.24 27.17
C GLN A 171 -5.29 -26.80 25.76
N ARG A 172 -4.95 -25.57 25.39
CA ARG A 172 -4.98 -25.13 24.00
C ARG A 172 -3.83 -25.84 23.28
N LYS A 173 -4.11 -26.98 22.65
CA LYS A 173 -3.14 -27.71 21.81
C LYS A 173 -2.65 -26.80 20.67
N PRO A 174 -1.36 -26.81 20.35
CA PRO A 174 -0.86 -26.12 19.17
C PRO A 174 -1.32 -26.88 17.92
N GLU A 175 -2.19 -26.27 17.13
CA GLU A 175 -2.48 -26.75 15.78
C GLU A 175 -1.22 -26.59 14.92
N HIS A 176 -0.51 -27.69 14.71
CA HIS A 176 0.46 -27.81 13.63
C HIS A 176 -0.26 -27.59 12.29
N ARG A 177 -0.09 -26.41 11.67
CA ARG A 177 -0.34 -26.23 10.24
C ARG A 177 0.68 -27.02 9.42
N ARG A 178 0.38 -28.32 9.27
CA ARG A 178 0.35 -29.08 8.03
C ARG A 178 0.45 -28.28 6.71
N TYR A 179 1.62 -27.86 6.25
CA TYR A 179 1.79 -27.62 4.80
C TYR A 179 2.43 -28.87 4.19
N ASP A 180 1.58 -29.80 3.74
CA ASP A 180 2.00 -30.92 2.91
C ASP A 180 2.31 -30.39 1.50
N ILE A 181 3.60 -30.17 1.21
CA ILE A 181 4.10 -30.02 -0.16
C ILE A 181 4.50 -31.41 -0.64
N LEU A 182 3.53 -32.20 -1.09
CA LEU A 182 3.82 -33.39 -1.86
C LEU A 182 4.11 -32.98 -3.31
N SER A 183 5.40 -33.02 -3.66
CA SER A 183 5.82 -33.34 -5.02
C SER A 183 5.56 -34.83 -5.27
N PRO A 184 5.29 -35.24 -6.53
CA PRO A 184 6.09 -36.37 -7.01
C PRO A 184 6.60 -36.21 -8.44
N THR A 185 7.85 -36.64 -8.55
CA THR A 185 8.65 -37.01 -9.72
C THR A 185 8.07 -38.20 -10.52
N THR A 186 8.25 -38.14 -11.84
CA THR A 186 8.55 -39.26 -12.78
C THR A 186 7.42 -40.22 -13.21
N THR A 187 7.07 -40.25 -14.51
CA THR A 187 7.43 -41.29 -15.51
C THR A 187 6.52 -41.27 -16.74
N ARG A 188 7.16 -41.25 -17.91
CA ARG A 188 6.63 -41.38 -19.28
C ARG A 188 6.24 -42.85 -19.55
N LYS A 189 5.03 -43.11 -20.05
CA LYS A 189 4.71 -44.36 -20.77
C LYS A 189 4.28 -44.03 -22.20
N VAL A 190 4.94 -44.73 -23.12
CA VAL A 190 4.68 -44.78 -24.56
C VAL A 190 3.73 -45.96 -24.77
N HIS A 191 2.66 -45.73 -25.53
CA HIS A 191 2.03 -46.73 -26.38
C HIS A 191 1.54 -46.01 -27.62
#